data_AF-A0A2D4FHC5-F1
#
_entry.id   AF-A0A2D4FHC5-F1
#
_cell.length_a   1.000
_cell.length_b   1.000
_cell.length_c   1.000
_cell.angle_alpha   90.00
_cell.angle_beta   90.00
_cell.angle_gamma   90.00
#
_symmetry.space_group_name_H-M   'P 1'
#
loop_
_entity.id
_entity.type
_entity.pdbx_description
1 polymer ?
#
loop_
_entity_poly.entity_id
_entity_poly.type
_entity_poly.pdbx_seq_one_letter_code
_entity_poly.pdbx_strand_id
1 'polypeptide(L)'
;MIPPRGCAYIVMVQRQDANRALQKLSRGNFKVNQKSIKIAWALNKGIKPDYKQYWDVELGVTYIPWGKVKPEDLESFCEGGMLDNDTLSPEWKGIPKKSENQLAQNGGAGSDTAHNEQTSPITKALPVQMPVP
;
A
#
# COMPACT_ATOMS: atom_id res chain seq x y z
N MET A 1 9.69 -4.87 -10.32
CA MET A 1 9.73 -3.46 -10.76
C MET A 1 8.45 -3.16 -11.54
N ILE A 2 7.69 -2.13 -11.19
CA ILE A 2 6.56 -1.66 -12.03
C ILE A 2 7.21 -1.04 -13.28
N PRO A 3 6.87 -1.47 -14.51
CA PRO A 3 7.34 -0.79 -15.72
C PRO A 3 6.99 0.70 -15.64
N PRO A 4 7.69 1.62 -16.35
CA PRO A 4 7.37 3.04 -16.34
C PRO A 4 5.95 3.27 -16.89
N ARG A 5 4.96 3.14 -16.01
CA ARG A 5 3.56 3.43 -16.21
C ARG A 5 3.34 4.74 -15.47
N GLY A 6 2.53 5.64 -16.02
CA GLY A 6 2.15 6.90 -15.37
C GLY A 6 1.27 6.70 -14.12
N CYS A 7 1.35 5.55 -13.45
CA CYS A 7 0.59 5.20 -12.26
C CYS A 7 1.49 4.56 -11.20
N ALA A 8 1.14 4.78 -9.94
CA ALA A 8 1.79 4.19 -8.78
C ALA A 8 0.71 3.72 -7.80
N TYR A 9 1.03 2.72 -6.99
CA TYR A 9 0.20 2.28 -5.88
C TYR A 9 0.85 2.72 -4.58
N ILE A 10 0.02 3.18 -3.64
CA ILE A 10 0.44 3.63 -2.31
C ILE A 10 -0.42 2.89 -1.31
N VAL A 11 0.23 2.27 -0.32
CA VAL A 11 -0.44 1.64 0.81
C VAL A 11 -0.27 2.57 2.02
N MET A 12 -1.39 2.88 2.67
CA MET A 12 -1.40 3.56 3.97
C MET A 12 -1.65 2.54 5.06
N VAL A 13 -1.14 2.80 6.26
CA VAL A 13 -1.36 1.92 7.43
C VAL A 13 -2.84 1.89 7.81
N GLN A 14 -3.47 3.07 7.88
CA GLN A 14 -4.87 3.20 8.26
C GLN A 14 -5.74 3.55 7.05
N ARG A 15 -6.89 2.88 6.91
CA ARG A 15 -7.89 3.16 5.87
C ARG A 15 -8.36 4.62 5.90
N GLN A 16 -8.48 5.20 7.10
CA GLN A 16 -8.91 6.58 7.32
C GLN A 16 -7.93 7.59 6.68
N ASP A 17 -6.63 7.28 6.73
CA ASP A 17 -5.58 8.11 6.14
C ASP A 17 -5.63 8.07 4.62
N ALA A 18 -5.84 6.87 4.05
CA ALA A 18 -6.03 6.70 2.62
C ALA A 18 -7.27 7.47 2.13
N ASN A 19 -8.40 7.39 2.85
CA ASN A 19 -9.61 8.12 2.48
C ASN A 19 -9.41 9.64 2.58
N ARG A 20 -8.74 10.12 3.64
CA ARG A 20 -8.42 11.55 3.79
C ARG A 20 -7.49 12.03 2.67
N ALA A 21 -6.49 11.23 2.28
CA ALA A 21 -5.64 11.53 1.15
C ALA A 21 -6.44 11.59 -0.16
N LEU A 22 -7.32 10.62 -0.42
CA LEU A 22 -8.20 10.62 -1.60
C LEU A 22 -9.08 11.87 -1.65
N GLN A 23 -9.79 12.20 -0.56
CA GLN A 23 -10.68 13.36 -0.51
C GLN A 23 -9.94 14.68 -0.72
N LYS A 24 -8.74 14.81 -0.15
CA LYS A 24 -7.92 16.01 -0.30
C LYS A 24 -7.35 16.12 -1.72
N LEU A 25 -6.71 15.05 -2.20
CA LEU A 25 -5.93 15.07 -3.44
C LEU A 25 -6.79 15.00 -4.71
N SER A 26 -8.00 14.45 -4.65
CA SER A 26 -8.91 14.38 -5.81
C SER A 26 -9.52 15.73 -6.21
N ARG A 27 -9.67 16.66 -5.27
CA ARG A 27 -10.35 17.95 -5.49
C ARG A 27 -9.40 19.12 -5.77
N GLY A 28 -8.12 18.97 -5.45
CA GLY A 28 -7.14 20.03 -5.63
C GLY A 28 -6.33 19.85 -6.92
N ASN A 29 -5.73 20.95 -7.39
CA ASN A 29 -4.85 20.92 -8.57
C ASN A 29 -3.41 20.53 -8.16
N PHE A 30 -3.27 19.35 -7.56
CA PHE A 30 -1.97 18.84 -7.11
C PHE A 30 -1.12 18.40 -8.29
N LYS A 31 0.17 18.72 -8.25
CA LYS A 31 1.12 18.40 -9.31
C LYS A 31 2.34 17.70 -8.72
N VAL A 32 2.84 16.69 -9.43
CA VAL A 32 4.13 16.04 -9.18
C VAL A 32 4.97 16.26 -10.42
N ASN A 33 6.17 16.82 -10.27
CA ASN A 33 7.04 17.20 -11.40
C ASN A 33 6.29 18.02 -12.47
N GLN A 34 5.54 19.04 -12.03
CA GLN A 34 4.71 19.94 -12.86
C GLN A 34 3.54 19.27 -13.63
N LYS A 35 3.31 17.97 -13.44
CA LYS A 35 2.19 17.23 -14.05
C LYS A 35 1.07 17.04 -13.04
N SER A 36 -0.16 17.33 -13.44
CA SER A 36 -1.34 17.07 -12.61
C SER A 36 -1.50 15.58 -12.36
N ILE A 37 -1.88 15.21 -11.14
CA ILE A 37 -2.10 13.81 -10.75
C ILE A 37 -3.60 13.50 -10.68
N LYS A 38 -3.93 12.23 -10.88
CA LYS A 38 -5.23 11.66 -10.55
C LYS A 38 -5.03 10.60 -9.48
N ILE A 39 -5.98 10.53 -8.55
CA ILE A 39 -5.98 9.54 -7.47
C ILE A 39 -7.34 8.88 -7.42
N ALA A 40 -7.35 7.57 -7.16
CA ALA A 40 -8.54 6.76 -7.00
C ALA A 40 -8.20 5.60 -6.08
N TRP A 41 -9.22 4.93 -5.55
CA TRP A 41 -9.03 3.64 -4.91
C TRP A 41 -8.50 2.62 -5.90
N ALA A 42 -7.67 1.71 -5.41
CA ALA A 42 -7.17 0.57 -6.15
C ALA A 42 -7.74 -0.71 -5.56
N LEU A 43 -7.99 -1.71 -6.41
CA LEU A 43 -8.34 -3.04 -5.95
C LEU A 43 -7.17 -3.64 -5.15
N ASN A 44 -7.49 -4.29 -4.02
CA ASN A 44 -6.49 -4.95 -3.18
C ASN A 44 -5.74 -6.02 -3.99
N LYS A 45 -4.42 -6.12 -3.77
CA LYS A 45 -3.54 -7.05 -4.49
C LYS A 45 -3.99 -8.51 -4.34
N GLY A 46 -4.47 -8.86 -3.14
CA GLY A 46 -4.93 -10.21 -2.81
C GLY A 46 -6.25 -10.66 -3.43
N ILE A 47 -7.03 -9.73 -4.02
CA ILE A 47 -8.35 -10.05 -4.53
C ILE A 47 -8.25 -10.77 -5.88
N LYS A 48 -8.74 -12.01 -5.92
CA LYS A 48 -8.79 -12.83 -7.14
C LYS A 48 -9.67 -12.18 -8.22
N PRO A 49 -9.36 -12.38 -9.52
CA PRO A 49 -10.13 -11.78 -10.62
C PRO A 49 -11.64 -12.04 -10.56
N ASP A 50 -12.07 -13.21 -10.11
CA ASP A 50 -13.48 -13.60 -10.05
C ASP A 50 -14.30 -12.78 -9.04
N TYR A 51 -13.63 -12.08 -8.12
CA TYR A 51 -14.28 -11.21 -7.14
C TYR A 51 -14.32 -9.74 -7.58
N LYS A 52 -13.75 -9.39 -8.74
CA LYS A 52 -13.73 -7.99 -9.25
C LYS A 52 -15.12 -7.38 -9.42
N GLN A 53 -16.12 -8.21 -9.72
CA GLN A 53 -17.51 -7.79 -9.84
C GLN A 53 -18.12 -7.27 -8.53
N TYR A 54 -17.51 -7.59 -7.38
CA TYR A 54 -17.93 -7.15 -6.06
C TYR A 54 -17.21 -5.88 -5.58
N TRP A 55 -16.38 -5.28 -6.44
CA TRP A 55 -15.62 -4.07 -6.13
C TRP A 55 -16.50 -2.82 -6.22
N ASP A 56 -16.59 -2.10 -5.11
CA ASP A 56 -17.10 -0.73 -5.07
C ASP A 56 -15.94 0.24 -5.25
N VAL A 57 -15.89 0.88 -6.42
CA VAL A 57 -14.81 1.81 -6.77
C VAL A 57 -14.86 3.12 -6.00
N GLU A 58 -16.04 3.56 -5.57
CA GLU A 58 -16.22 4.83 -4.86
C GLU A 58 -15.83 4.69 -3.39
N LEU A 59 -16.23 3.57 -2.78
CA LEU A 59 -15.90 3.28 -1.38
C LEU A 59 -14.52 2.64 -1.22
N GLY A 60 -13.98 2.02 -2.27
CA GLY A 60 -12.74 1.25 -2.17
C GLY A 60 -12.92 0.01 -1.30
N VAL A 61 -13.99 -0.74 -1.51
CA VAL A 61 -14.36 -1.95 -0.74
C VAL A 61 -14.78 -3.08 -1.68
N THR A 62 -14.43 -4.33 -1.36
CA THR A 62 -14.93 -5.50 -2.09
C THR A 62 -15.94 -6.25 -1.22
N TYR A 63 -17.23 -6.20 -1.57
CA TYR A 63 -18.31 -6.84 -0.80
C TYR A 63 -18.60 -8.25 -1.33
N ILE A 64 -17.87 -9.25 -0.86
CA ILE A 64 -18.00 -10.63 -1.35
C ILE A 64 -19.04 -11.41 -0.52
N PRO A 65 -20.05 -12.05 -1.14
CA PRO A 65 -21.00 -12.89 -0.42
C PRO A 65 -20.31 -14.06 0.31
N TRP A 66 -20.72 -14.36 1.54
CA TRP A 66 -20.08 -15.42 2.36
C TRP A 66 -20.05 -16.79 1.66
N GLY A 67 -21.13 -17.19 0.98
CA GLY A 67 -21.19 -18.45 0.23
C GLY A 67 -20.27 -18.52 -1.00
N LYS A 68 -19.55 -17.43 -1.31
CA LYS A 68 -18.57 -17.34 -2.39
C LYS A 68 -17.14 -17.25 -1.88
N VAL A 69 -16.93 -17.24 -0.56
CA VAL A 69 -15.61 -17.12 0.07
C VAL A 69 -15.38 -18.34 0.94
N LYS A 70 -14.14 -18.84 0.94
CA LYS A 70 -13.69 -19.84 1.91
C LYS A 70 -12.79 -19.19 2.95
N PRO A 71 -12.79 -19.64 4.22
CA PRO A 71 -11.94 -19.08 5.27
C PRO A 71 -10.46 -19.02 4.89
N GLU A 72 -9.98 -19.99 4.12
CA GLU A 72 -8.57 -20.09 3.72
C GLU A 72 -8.16 -18.98 2.73
N ASP A 73 -9.12 -18.38 2.02
CA ASP A 73 -8.85 -17.27 1.10
C ASP A 73 -8.65 -15.94 1.84
N LEU A 74 -9.12 -15.82 3.08
CA LEU A 74 -9.17 -14.55 3.82
C LEU A 74 -7.78 -13.98 4.13
N GLU A 75 -6.77 -14.84 4.35
CA GLU A 75 -5.39 -14.36 4.52
C GLU A 75 -4.89 -13.64 3.26
N SER A 76 -5.18 -14.19 2.07
CA SER A 76 -4.76 -13.58 0.82
C SER A 76 -5.42 -12.21 0.62
N PHE A 77 -6.67 -12.02 1.03
CA PHE A 77 -7.40 -10.75 0.87
C PHE A 77 -6.80 -9.59 1.69
N CYS A 78 -6.03 -9.89 2.73
CA CYS A 78 -5.28 -8.90 3.50
C CYS A 78 -4.04 -8.37 2.75
N GLU A 79 -3.63 -8.97 1.61
CA GLU A 79 -2.53 -8.43 0.82
C GLU A 79 -2.90 -7.08 0.16
N GLY A 80 -2.32 -6.01 0.68
CA GLY A 80 -2.58 -4.65 0.21
C GLY A 80 -3.96 -4.12 0.60
N GLY A 81 -4.60 -4.73 1.59
CA GLY A 81 -5.92 -4.34 2.09
C GLY A 81 -6.14 -4.81 3.53
N MET A 82 -7.36 -4.62 4.03
CA MET A 82 -7.77 -5.09 5.35
C MET A 82 -9.18 -5.66 5.30
N LEU A 83 -9.46 -6.63 6.16
CA LEU A 83 -10.80 -7.16 6.38
C LEU A 83 -11.56 -6.29 7.38
N ASP A 84 -12.84 -6.07 7.12
CA ASP A 84 -13.75 -5.47 8.09
C ASP A 84 -14.31 -6.57 9.00
N ASN A 85 -13.84 -6.59 10.26
CA ASN A 85 -14.18 -7.63 11.23
C ASN A 85 -15.68 -7.71 11.52
N ASP A 86 -16.41 -6.60 11.39
CA ASP A 86 -17.84 -6.55 11.66
C ASP A 86 -18.68 -7.20 10.54
N THR A 87 -18.05 -7.50 9.40
CA THR A 87 -18.70 -8.09 8.20
C THR A 87 -18.34 -9.55 7.96
N LEU A 88 -17.43 -10.12 8.75
CA LEU A 88 -17.03 -11.52 8.63
C LEU A 88 -18.19 -12.45 9.01
N SER A 89 -18.25 -13.63 8.39
CA SER A 89 -19.26 -14.62 8.74
C SER A 89 -19.13 -14.98 10.23
N PRO A 90 -20.23 -15.02 10.99
CA PRO A 90 -20.24 -15.42 12.40
C PRO A 90 -19.65 -16.81 12.67
N GLU A 91 -19.61 -17.67 11.65
CA GLU A 91 -19.07 -19.03 11.71
C GLU A 91 -17.55 -19.09 11.62
N TRP A 92 -16.89 -18.04 11.10
CA TRP A 92 -15.44 -18.00 10.87
C TRP A 92 -14.64 -17.55 12.10
N LYS A 93 -15.07 -17.97 13.30
CA LYS A 93 -14.37 -17.65 14.55
C LYS A 93 -13.00 -18.31 14.58
N GLY A 94 -11.94 -17.52 14.61
CA GLY A 94 -10.56 -18.02 14.82
C GLY A 94 -9.53 -17.60 13.77
N ILE A 95 -9.89 -16.75 12.80
CA ILE A 95 -8.88 -16.18 11.91
C ILE A 95 -7.91 -15.36 12.78
N PRO A 96 -6.60 -15.66 12.74
CA PRO A 96 -5.63 -14.98 13.59
C PRO A 96 -5.73 -13.47 13.40
N LYS A 97 -5.92 -12.73 14.50
CA LYS A 97 -5.66 -11.30 14.54
C LYS A 97 -4.17 -11.12 14.24
N LYS A 98 -3.77 -10.99 12.98
CA LYS A 98 -2.46 -10.41 12.68
C LYS A 98 -2.52 -8.99 13.23
N SER A 99 -1.65 -8.70 14.19
CA SER A 99 -1.45 -7.36 14.70
C SER A 99 -1.23 -6.41 13.53
N GLU A 100 -1.76 -5.19 13.66
CA GLU A 100 -1.77 -4.07 12.70
C GLU A 100 -0.35 -3.51 12.43
N ASN A 101 0.64 -4.39 12.33
CA ASN A 101 2.07 -4.07 12.25
C ASN A 101 2.72 -4.67 10.99
N GLN A 102 1.95 -4.81 9.91
CA GLN A 102 2.56 -4.90 8.59
C GLN A 102 2.93 -3.48 8.18
N LEU A 103 4.23 -3.16 8.26
CA LEU A 103 4.81 -1.97 7.68
C LEU A 103 4.17 -1.74 6.30
N ALA A 104 3.63 -0.54 6.07
CA ALA A 104 3.20 -0.11 4.75
C ALA A 104 4.43 -0.15 3.82
N GLN A 105 4.65 -1.28 3.15
CA GLN A 105 5.72 -1.41 2.18
C GLN A 105 5.26 -0.78 0.88
N ASN A 106 5.49 0.52 0.80
CA ASN A 106 5.45 1.25 -0.47
C ASN A 106 6.66 0.80 -1.31
N GLY A 107 6.48 -0.29 -2.06
CA GLY A 107 7.46 -0.80 -3.02
C GLY A 107 8.34 -1.92 -2.48
N GLY A 108 8.00 -3.17 -2.81
CA GLY A 108 8.94 -4.28 -2.83
C GLY A 108 9.50 -4.46 -4.24
N ALA A 109 10.68 -3.93 -4.51
CA ALA A 109 11.55 -4.50 -5.54
C ALA A 109 12.17 -5.76 -4.94
N GLY A 110 12.01 -6.92 -5.59
CA GLY A 110 12.64 -8.17 -5.15
C GLY A 110 14.14 -7.97 -4.99
N SER A 111 14.65 -8.25 -3.79
CA SER A 111 16.08 -8.30 -3.50
C SER A 111 16.62 -9.66 -3.90
N ASP A 112 16.80 -9.86 -5.20
CA ASP A 112 17.70 -10.88 -5.73
C ASP A 112 18.79 -10.18 -6.50
N THR A 113 19.88 -9.85 -5.81
CA THR A 113 21.25 -9.99 -6.31
C THR A 113 22.21 -9.64 -5.17
N ALA A 114 22.86 -10.67 -4.64
CA ALA A 114 24.08 -10.52 -3.90
C ALA A 114 25.12 -9.82 -4.80
N HIS A 115 25.57 -8.64 -4.40
CA HIS A 115 26.94 -8.24 -4.69
C HIS A 115 27.57 -7.79 -3.39
N ASN A 116 28.34 -8.72 -2.85
CA ASN A 116 29.33 -8.49 -1.82
C ASN A 116 30.41 -7.61 -2.44
N GLU A 117 30.48 -6.34 -2.06
CA GLU A 117 31.77 -5.65 -2.08
C GLU A 117 31.97 -4.87 -0.78
N GLN A 118 32.94 -5.41 -0.06
CA GLN A 118 33.48 -5.04 1.22
C GLN A 118 34.39 -3.82 1.03
N THR A 119 34.14 -2.72 1.75
CA THR A 119 35.20 -1.82 2.25
C THR A 119 34.66 -0.82 3.27
N SER A 120 35.22 -0.86 4.48
CA SER A 120 35.38 0.24 5.45
C SER A 120 36.90 0.52 5.54
N PRO A 121 37.43 1.60 6.18
CA PRO A 121 36.78 2.74 6.86
C PRO A 121 37.42 4.15 6.60
N ILE A 122 36.72 5.20 7.08
CA ILE A 122 37.19 6.50 7.64
C ILE A 122 38.08 7.43 6.79
N THR A 123 37.62 8.68 6.57
CA THR A 123 38.47 9.89 6.77
C THR A 123 37.68 11.20 6.95
N LYS A 124 37.90 11.82 8.12
CA LYS A 124 38.10 13.25 8.46
C LYS A 124 37.07 14.31 8.01
N ALA A 125 36.37 14.86 8.99
CA ALA A 125 35.76 16.18 8.93
C ALA A 125 36.83 17.28 9.01
N LEU A 126 36.71 18.31 8.18
CA LEU A 126 37.37 19.62 8.34
C LEU A 126 36.29 20.70 8.33
N PRO A 127 36.32 21.68 9.26
CA PRO A 127 35.38 22.80 9.26
C PRO A 127 35.81 23.86 8.23
N VAL A 128 34.87 24.28 7.39
CA VAL A 128 35.07 25.39 6.44
C VAL A 128 34.83 26.71 7.17
N GLN A 129 35.85 27.57 7.21
CA GLN A 129 35.75 28.96 7.64
C GLN A 129 34.91 29.77 6.64
N MET A 130 34.01 30.62 7.15
CA MET A 130 33.32 31.66 6.38
C MET A 130 34.22 32.88 6.16
N PRO A 131 34.25 33.48 4.95
CA PRO A 131 34.74 34.84 4.77
C PRO A 131 33.66 35.89 5.05
N VAL A 132 34.13 37.00 5.60
CA VAL A 132 33.44 38.23 6.02
C VAL A 132 33.18 39.15 4.81
N PRO A 133 32.20 40.05 4.89
CA PRO A 133 32.51 41.50 4.80
C PRO A 133 32.17 42.28 6.07
#